data_AF-A0A2V4DAN4-F1
#
_entry.id   AF-A0A2V4DAN4-F1
#
_cell.length_a   1.000
_cell.length_b   1.000
_cell.length_c   1.000
_cell.angle_alpha   90.00
_cell.angle_beta   90.00
_cell.angle_gamma   90.00
#
_symmetry.space_group_name_H-M   'P 1'
#
loop_
_entity.id
_entity.type
_entity.pdbx_description
1 polymer ?
#
loop_
_entity_poly.entity_id
_entity_poly.type
_entity_poly.pdbx_seq_one_letter_code
_entity_poly.pdbx_strand_id
1 'polypeptide(L)'
;MASGDDGEELAAAHQRLRRATLAAVFLLVGLQAGWLLVISQSATREVNDLDTAFHSSHYFEVPDITATGKPMPVSFTCSNVIGQNNSSVGIWWVLYDESGLVVADWNGMSGGDCGGFDLSLEPGDYKILTAEDSGADFEQNLHLKVWKSISFEGHMIGLVVAILLGGDGIWRARKKIKALSEPTAQHKIAQKGVWEQVHSEMEEEDRIQAEVSEISLTGFADQPKDDSQAGKKIPELSEYDQTAEIELAEEQMGELDELAKGTMAGLRGPLERDERIKRVGDIYDLMDD
;
A
#
# COMPACT_ATOMS: atom_id res chain seq x y z
N MET A 1 25.61 27.49 -16.44
CA MET A 1 24.99 28.27 -15.34
C MET A 1 23.69 27.62 -14.81
N ALA A 2 23.49 26.30 -14.95
CA ALA A 2 22.22 25.63 -14.58
C ALA A 2 22.17 25.07 -13.12
N SER A 3 23.23 25.20 -12.33
CA SER A 3 23.33 24.50 -11.03
C SER A 3 22.49 25.06 -9.88
N GLY A 4 21.86 26.23 -10.05
CA GLY A 4 21.04 26.86 -9.01
C GLY A 4 19.62 26.32 -8.93
N ASP A 5 19.01 26.03 -10.09
CA ASP A 5 17.60 25.62 -10.22
C ASP A 5 17.38 24.18 -9.69
N ASP A 6 18.31 23.28 -10.01
CA ASP A 6 18.28 21.88 -9.57
C ASP A 6 18.36 21.75 -8.03
N GLY A 7 19.07 22.68 -7.37
CA GLY A 7 19.21 22.70 -5.91
C GLY A 7 17.92 23.12 -5.18
N GLU A 8 17.18 24.08 -5.74
CA GLU A 8 15.90 24.53 -5.20
C GLU A 8 14.80 23.48 -5.40
N GLU A 9 14.76 22.86 -6.58
CA GLU A 9 13.87 21.74 -6.90
C GLU A 9 14.07 20.54 -5.97
N LEU A 10 15.34 20.20 -5.68
CA LEU A 10 15.69 19.12 -4.76
C LEU A 10 15.24 19.43 -3.32
N ALA A 11 15.43 20.68 -2.86
CA ALA A 11 14.99 21.12 -1.54
C ALA A 11 13.45 21.04 -1.41
N ALA A 12 12.72 21.46 -2.45
CA ALA A 12 11.27 21.35 -2.49
C ALA A 12 10.81 19.88 -2.50
N ALA A 13 11.51 18.99 -3.20
CA ALA A 13 11.22 17.55 -3.22
C ALA A 13 11.41 16.91 -1.83
N HIS A 14 12.48 17.27 -1.10
CA HIS A 14 12.68 16.85 0.29
C HIS A 14 11.59 17.38 1.24
N GLN A 15 11.14 18.62 1.07
CA GLN A 15 10.04 19.16 1.86
C GLN A 15 8.73 18.41 1.60
N ARG A 16 8.44 18.05 0.34
CA ARG A 16 7.29 17.22 -0.03
C ARG A 16 7.38 15.82 0.58
N LEU A 17 8.56 15.20 0.56
CA LEU A 17 8.79 13.92 1.23
C LEU A 17 8.49 14.01 2.72
N ARG A 18 9.00 15.03 3.42
CA ARG A 18 8.75 15.24 4.86
C ARG A 18 7.25 15.38 5.17
N ARG A 19 6.53 16.16 4.38
CA ARG A 19 5.07 16.33 4.53
C ARG A 19 4.33 15.02 4.28
N ALA A 20 4.70 14.29 3.22
CA ALA A 20 4.11 12.99 2.91
C ALA A 20 4.38 11.96 4.02
N THR A 21 5.60 11.92 4.57
CA THR A 21 5.94 11.02 5.67
C THR A 21 5.19 11.36 6.95
N LEU A 22 5.03 12.65 7.28
CA LEU A 22 4.26 13.06 8.44
C LEU A 22 2.78 12.68 8.29
N ALA A 23 2.20 12.89 7.10
CA ALA A 23 0.83 12.49 6.82
C ALA A 23 0.64 10.96 6.90
N ALA A 24 1.58 10.19 6.35
CA ALA A 24 1.54 8.73 6.42
C ALA A 24 1.66 8.19 7.84
N VAL A 25 2.56 8.77 8.65
CA VAL A 25 2.70 8.42 10.08
C VAL A 25 1.43 8.78 10.84
N PHE A 26 0.88 9.97 10.60
CA PHE A 26 -0.37 10.39 11.24
C PHE A 26 -1.52 9.46 10.89
N LEU A 27 -1.65 9.07 9.62
CA LEU A 27 -2.66 8.11 9.17
C LEU A 27 -2.46 6.75 9.84
N LEU A 28 -1.25 6.21 9.83
CA LEU A 28 -0.93 4.93 10.44
C LEU A 28 -1.25 4.94 11.95
N VAL A 29 -0.74 5.93 12.68
CA VAL A 29 -0.99 6.04 14.13
C VAL A 29 -2.48 6.26 14.40
N GLY A 30 -3.14 7.15 13.66
CA GLY A 30 -4.56 7.47 13.83
C GLY A 30 -5.45 6.26 13.59
N LEU A 31 -5.16 5.46 12.57
CA LEU A 31 -5.94 4.26 12.26
C LEU A 31 -5.73 3.17 13.31
N GLN A 32 -4.49 2.94 13.73
CA GLN A 32 -4.17 1.95 14.76
C GLN A 32 -4.76 2.36 16.12
N ALA A 33 -4.69 3.65 16.48
CA ALA A 33 -5.32 4.18 17.68
C ALA A 33 -6.85 4.10 17.61
N GLY A 34 -7.46 4.42 16.46
CA GLY A 34 -8.89 4.26 16.24
C GLY A 34 -9.33 2.82 16.43
N TRP A 35 -8.57 1.86 15.92
CA TRP A 35 -8.85 0.43 16.12
C TRP A 35 -8.72 0.02 17.59
N LEU A 36 -7.71 0.51 18.32
CA LEU A 36 -7.58 0.27 19.76
C LEU A 36 -8.81 0.76 20.55
N LEU A 37 -9.42 1.86 20.14
CA LEU A 37 -10.66 2.37 20.74
C LEU A 37 -11.88 1.52 20.39
N VAL A 38 -11.90 0.87 19.23
CA VAL A 38 -12.99 -0.04 18.85
C VAL A 38 -12.89 -1.34 19.65
N ILE A 39 -11.69 -1.93 19.77
CA ILE A 39 -11.51 -3.18 20.52
C ILE A 39 -11.71 -3.04 22.03
N SER A 40 -11.65 -1.82 22.57
CA SER A 40 -11.92 -1.55 23.99
C SER A 40 -13.40 -1.46 24.31
N GLN A 41 -14.27 -1.31 23.30
CA GLN A 41 -15.71 -1.29 23.51
C GLN A 41 -16.23 -2.69 23.81
N SER A 42 -17.17 -2.76 24.75
CA SER A 42 -17.95 -3.96 25.04
C SER A 42 -19.43 -3.68 24.87
N ALA A 43 -20.17 -4.65 24.31
CA ALA A 43 -21.61 -4.62 24.36
C ALA A 43 -22.05 -5.12 25.74
N THR A 44 -22.59 -4.22 26.57
CA THR A 44 -23.15 -4.58 27.87
C THR A 44 -24.60 -4.99 27.70
N ARG A 45 -24.97 -6.12 28.28
CA ARG A 45 -26.35 -6.57 28.45
C ARG A 45 -26.66 -6.67 29.93
N GLU A 46 -27.69 -5.96 30.34
CA GLU A 46 -28.27 -6.06 31.67
C GLU A 46 -29.02 -7.38 31.77
N VAL A 47 -28.58 -8.23 32.69
CA VAL A 47 -29.20 -9.53 32.99
C VAL A 47 -30.26 -9.30 34.07
N ASN A 48 -29.90 -8.68 35.18
CA ASN A 48 -30.86 -8.24 36.19
C ASN A 48 -30.49 -6.84 36.67
N ASP A 49 -31.52 -6.04 36.92
CA ASP A 49 -31.41 -4.68 37.45
C ASP A 49 -32.37 -4.50 38.62
N LEU A 50 -32.01 -3.62 39.56
CA LEU A 50 -32.73 -3.36 40.81
C LEU A 50 -34.15 -2.80 40.57
N ASP A 51 -34.34 -2.09 39.45
CA ASP A 51 -35.58 -1.38 39.12
C ASP A 51 -36.52 -2.17 38.19
N THR A 52 -36.15 -3.41 37.80
CA THR A 52 -36.89 -4.22 36.83
C THR A 52 -37.38 -5.55 37.41
N ALA A 53 -38.35 -6.19 36.73
CA ALA A 53 -38.83 -7.50 37.15
C ALA A 53 -37.70 -8.53 37.02
N PHE A 54 -37.46 -9.29 38.09
CA PHE A 54 -36.41 -10.30 38.10
C PHE A 54 -36.68 -11.39 37.05
N HIS A 55 -35.63 -11.74 36.31
CA HIS A 55 -35.65 -12.83 35.34
C HIS A 55 -34.59 -13.86 35.72
N SER A 56 -35.03 -15.09 36.01
CA SER A 56 -34.17 -16.20 36.42
C SER A 56 -33.39 -16.86 35.28
N SER A 57 -33.76 -16.56 34.04
CA SER A 57 -33.22 -17.20 32.85
C SER A 57 -32.98 -16.18 31.75
N HIS A 58 -31.73 -16.08 31.30
CA HIS A 58 -31.33 -15.17 30.23
C HIS A 58 -30.59 -15.90 29.13
N TYR A 59 -30.92 -15.55 27.90
CA TYR A 59 -30.31 -16.12 26.70
C TYR A 59 -29.49 -15.05 26.00
N PHE A 60 -28.29 -15.42 25.56
CA PHE A 60 -27.45 -14.56 24.75
C PHE A 60 -26.71 -15.38 23.71
N GLU A 61 -26.49 -14.75 22.56
CA GLU A 61 -25.76 -15.33 21.44
C GLU A 61 -24.35 -14.76 21.44
N VAL A 62 -23.36 -15.63 21.29
CA VAL A 62 -21.98 -15.27 20.98
C VAL A 62 -21.81 -15.31 19.46
N PRO A 63 -21.72 -14.16 18.77
CA PRO A 63 -21.74 -14.13 17.31
C PRO A 63 -20.40 -14.58 16.71
N ASP A 64 -20.45 -15.34 15.62
CA ASP A 64 -19.28 -15.57 14.75
C ASP A 64 -19.19 -14.49 13.67
N ILE A 65 -18.59 -13.34 14.01
CA ILE A 65 -18.50 -12.16 13.12
C ILE A 65 -17.74 -12.48 11.82
N THR A 66 -16.77 -13.40 11.88
CA THR A 66 -15.85 -13.67 10.77
C THR A 66 -16.09 -15.01 10.10
N ALA A 67 -17.10 -15.77 10.56
CA ALA A 67 -17.30 -17.17 10.16
C ALA A 67 -16.04 -18.03 10.35
N THR A 68 -15.21 -17.72 11.35
CA THR A 68 -13.94 -18.43 11.64
C THR A 68 -14.00 -19.26 12.92
N GLY A 69 -15.13 -19.28 13.63
CA GLY A 69 -15.29 -20.04 14.87
C GLY A 69 -14.44 -19.51 16.02
N LYS A 70 -13.97 -18.26 15.96
CA LYS A 70 -13.05 -17.73 16.96
C LYS A 70 -13.76 -17.47 18.29
N PRO A 71 -13.13 -17.82 19.42
CA PRO A 71 -13.73 -17.62 20.72
C PRO A 71 -13.72 -16.13 21.09
N MET A 72 -14.82 -15.66 21.65
CA MET A 72 -15.04 -14.28 22.06
C MET A 72 -14.87 -14.12 23.57
N PRO A 73 -14.10 -13.11 24.02
CA PRO A 73 -14.01 -12.79 25.45
C PRO A 73 -15.34 -12.21 25.98
N VAL A 74 -15.87 -12.84 27.02
CA VAL A 74 -17.11 -12.47 27.71
C VAL A 74 -16.81 -12.32 29.20
N SER A 75 -17.31 -11.25 29.79
CA SER A 75 -17.14 -10.98 31.21
C SER A 75 -18.47 -10.73 31.90
N PHE A 76 -18.72 -11.40 33.01
CA PHE A 76 -19.92 -11.24 33.81
C PHE A 76 -19.56 -10.57 35.12
N THR A 77 -20.26 -9.48 35.42
CA THR A 77 -20.14 -8.78 36.69
C THR A 77 -21.45 -8.91 37.44
N CYS A 78 -21.34 -9.17 38.73
CA CYS A 78 -22.48 -9.28 39.63
C CYS A 78 -22.21 -8.38 40.83
N SER A 79 -23.23 -7.63 41.25
CA SER A 79 -23.29 -7.00 42.56
C SER A 79 -24.61 -7.36 43.25
N ASN A 80 -24.59 -7.42 44.59
CA ASN A 80 -25.77 -7.71 45.38
C ASN A 80 -26.00 -6.65 46.46
N VAL A 81 -27.26 -6.38 46.76
CA VAL A 81 -27.65 -5.52 47.88
C VAL A 81 -28.64 -6.29 48.75
N ILE A 82 -28.34 -6.38 50.05
CA ILE A 82 -29.30 -6.92 51.02
C ILE A 82 -30.19 -5.78 51.51
N GLY A 83 -31.50 -5.91 51.33
CA GLY A 83 -32.47 -5.00 51.94
C GLY A 83 -32.36 -4.98 53.48
N GLN A 84 -32.52 -3.80 54.09
CA GLN A 84 -32.46 -3.67 55.55
C GLN A 84 -33.46 -4.64 56.21
N ASN A 85 -32.95 -5.56 57.05
CA ASN A 85 -33.65 -6.62 57.80
C ASN A 85 -33.71 -8.03 57.18
N ASN A 86 -33.10 -8.28 56.02
CA ASN A 86 -33.03 -9.63 55.48
C ASN A 86 -31.79 -10.39 55.97
N SER A 87 -31.97 -11.69 56.26
CA SER A 87 -30.85 -12.60 56.54
C SER A 87 -30.07 -12.85 55.25
N SER A 88 -28.80 -13.24 55.36
CA SER A 88 -28.05 -13.66 54.17
C SER A 88 -28.73 -14.86 53.52
N VAL A 89 -28.90 -14.81 52.21
CA VAL A 89 -29.57 -15.84 51.40
C VAL A 89 -28.56 -16.44 50.44
N GLY A 90 -28.70 -17.73 50.11
CA GLY A 90 -27.87 -18.38 49.10
C GLY A 90 -28.11 -17.80 47.71
N ILE A 91 -27.03 -17.45 47.02
CA ILE A 91 -27.06 -16.95 45.63
C ILE A 91 -26.24 -17.91 44.79
N TRP A 92 -26.70 -18.14 43.57
CA TRP A 92 -25.97 -18.93 42.59
C TRP A 92 -26.30 -18.46 41.18
N TRP A 93 -25.38 -18.76 40.27
CA TRP A 93 -25.62 -18.68 38.84
C TRP A 93 -24.92 -19.83 38.13
N VAL A 94 -25.48 -20.24 37.01
CA VAL A 94 -24.93 -21.32 36.16
C VAL A 94 -25.05 -20.89 34.71
N LEU A 95 -23.94 -20.98 33.98
CA LEU A 95 -23.84 -20.75 32.54
C LEU A 95 -23.86 -22.10 31.81
N TYR A 96 -24.80 -22.24 30.89
CA TYR A 96 -24.94 -23.38 29.99
C TYR A 96 -24.58 -22.99 28.57
N ASP A 97 -23.95 -23.92 27.84
CA ASP A 97 -23.81 -23.85 26.39
C ASP A 97 -25.08 -24.34 25.65
N GLU A 98 -25.05 -24.30 24.32
CA GLU A 98 -26.14 -24.76 23.44
C GLU A 98 -26.49 -26.24 23.68
N SER A 99 -25.51 -27.06 24.04
CA SER A 99 -25.71 -28.50 24.31
C SER A 99 -26.28 -28.78 25.71
N GLY A 100 -26.41 -27.74 26.54
CA GLY A 100 -26.86 -27.84 27.93
C GLY A 100 -25.76 -28.29 28.89
N LEU A 101 -24.49 -28.22 28.50
CA LEU A 101 -23.36 -28.47 29.38
C LEU A 101 -23.04 -27.22 30.21
N VAL A 102 -22.66 -27.44 31.47
CA VAL A 102 -22.25 -26.36 32.36
C VAL A 102 -20.85 -25.91 31.96
N VAL A 103 -20.74 -24.65 31.55
CA VAL A 103 -19.47 -24.01 31.17
C VAL A 103 -18.83 -23.35 32.39
N ALA A 104 -19.64 -22.73 33.23
CA ALA A 104 -19.21 -22.10 34.46
C ALA A 104 -20.38 -22.02 35.44
N ASP A 105 -20.07 -22.11 36.73
CA ASP A 105 -21.03 -21.95 37.80
C ASP A 105 -20.40 -21.28 39.00
N TRP A 106 -21.24 -20.70 39.84
CA TRP A 106 -20.84 -20.13 41.10
C TRP A 106 -21.96 -20.23 42.11
N ASN A 107 -21.59 -20.42 43.38
CA ASN A 107 -22.49 -20.35 44.51
C ASN A 107 -21.86 -19.60 45.69
N GLY A 108 -22.69 -18.94 46.48
CA GLY A 108 -22.29 -18.22 47.68
C GLY A 108 -23.48 -17.65 48.44
N MET A 109 -23.22 -16.65 49.29
CA MET A 109 -24.22 -16.03 50.16
C MET A 109 -24.35 -14.53 49.86
N SER A 110 -25.54 -13.97 50.05
CA SER A 110 -25.79 -12.54 49.88
C SER A 110 -25.03 -11.69 50.89
N GLY A 111 -24.65 -10.47 50.49
CA GLY A 111 -23.89 -9.52 51.31
C GLY A 111 -22.37 -9.70 51.25
N GLY A 112 -21.90 -10.60 50.39
CA GLY A 112 -20.50 -10.75 50.00
C GLY A 112 -20.34 -10.75 48.48
N ASP A 113 -19.22 -11.29 48.00
CA ASP A 113 -18.99 -11.53 46.57
C ASP A 113 -20.13 -12.36 45.97
N CYS A 114 -20.63 -11.97 44.80
CA CYS A 114 -21.66 -12.71 44.07
C CYS A 114 -21.15 -13.38 42.78
N GLY A 115 -19.82 -13.46 42.63
CA GLY A 115 -19.14 -14.24 41.61
C GLY A 115 -19.21 -13.60 40.23
N GLY A 116 -18.07 -13.11 39.75
CA GLY A 116 -17.88 -12.72 38.36
C GLY A 116 -17.03 -13.73 37.59
N PHE A 117 -17.09 -13.70 36.27
CA PHE A 117 -16.19 -14.48 35.43
C PHE A 117 -15.66 -13.66 34.26
N ASP A 118 -14.46 -14.01 33.79
CA ASP A 118 -13.87 -13.56 32.54
C ASP A 118 -13.48 -14.82 31.75
N LEU A 119 -14.27 -15.17 30.74
CA LEU A 119 -14.11 -16.40 29.95
C LEU A 119 -14.02 -16.07 28.45
N SER A 120 -13.47 -17.00 27.68
CA SER A 120 -13.50 -16.95 26.22
C SER A 120 -14.47 -18.01 25.74
N LEU A 121 -15.63 -17.60 25.22
CA LEU A 121 -16.70 -18.49 24.79
C LEU A 121 -16.62 -18.71 23.28
N GLU A 122 -16.85 -19.94 22.82
CA GLU A 122 -16.98 -20.22 21.39
C GLU A 122 -18.27 -19.59 20.83
N PRO A 123 -18.37 -19.37 19.50
CA PRO A 123 -19.60 -18.90 18.92
C PRO A 123 -20.75 -19.90 19.09
N GLY A 124 -21.92 -19.38 19.49
CA GLY A 124 -23.09 -20.20 19.77
C GLY A 124 -24.06 -19.55 20.74
N ASP A 125 -25.12 -20.29 21.07
CA ASP A 125 -26.15 -19.85 22.01
C ASP A 125 -25.80 -20.27 23.43
N TYR A 126 -25.95 -19.33 24.36
CA TYR A 126 -25.68 -19.53 25.78
C TYR A 126 -26.87 -19.12 26.63
N LYS A 127 -26.99 -19.79 27.77
CA LYS A 127 -28.04 -19.54 28.75
C LYS A 127 -27.45 -19.38 30.13
N ILE A 128 -27.72 -18.26 30.79
CA ILE A 128 -27.39 -18.06 32.19
C ILE A 128 -28.65 -18.19 33.04
N LEU A 129 -28.58 -19.07 34.04
CA LEU A 129 -29.59 -19.24 35.07
C LEU A 129 -29.11 -18.58 36.36
N THR A 130 -29.99 -17.85 37.01
CA THR A 130 -29.71 -17.12 38.26
C THR A 130 -30.79 -17.41 39.30
N ALA A 131 -30.46 -17.26 40.57
CA ALA A 131 -31.36 -17.63 41.68
C ALA A 131 -32.59 -16.70 41.76
N GLU A 132 -33.80 -17.28 41.71
CA GLU A 132 -35.10 -16.56 41.68
C GLU A 132 -35.64 -16.17 43.07
N ASP A 133 -35.16 -16.82 44.13
CA ASP A 133 -35.87 -16.87 45.42
C ASP A 133 -35.00 -16.41 46.60
N SER A 134 -34.27 -15.31 46.40
CA SER A 134 -33.54 -14.67 47.47
C SER A 134 -34.01 -13.25 47.61
N GLY A 135 -34.49 -12.87 48.80
CA GLY A 135 -34.84 -11.49 49.16
C GLY A 135 -33.63 -10.52 49.19
N ALA A 136 -32.74 -10.65 48.21
CA ALA A 136 -31.61 -9.79 47.92
C ALA A 136 -31.79 -9.30 46.48
N ASP A 137 -31.54 -8.01 46.28
CA ASP A 137 -31.63 -7.41 44.95
C ASP A 137 -30.28 -7.52 44.24
N PHE A 138 -30.30 -7.80 42.93
CA PHE A 138 -29.09 -8.08 42.15
C PHE A 138 -28.95 -7.13 40.97
N GLU A 139 -27.73 -6.68 40.75
CA GLU A 139 -27.32 -6.03 39.52
C GLU A 139 -26.32 -6.94 38.81
N GLN A 140 -26.71 -7.44 37.64
CA GLN A 140 -25.93 -8.41 36.88
C GLN A 140 -25.73 -7.91 35.46
N ASN A 141 -24.47 -7.72 35.07
CA ASN A 141 -24.11 -7.16 33.78
C ASN A 141 -23.19 -8.13 33.02
N LEU A 142 -23.61 -8.49 31.81
CA LEU A 142 -22.85 -9.30 30.88
C LEU A 142 -22.19 -8.40 29.83
N HIS A 143 -20.86 -8.44 29.73
CA HIS A 143 -20.11 -7.66 28.76
C HIS A 143 -19.52 -8.58 27.68
N LEU A 144 -19.96 -8.37 26.45
CA LEU A 144 -19.48 -9.10 25.27
C LEU A 144 -18.43 -8.24 24.55
N LYS A 145 -17.18 -8.71 24.48
CA LYS A 145 -16.08 -7.98 23.83
C LYS A 145 -15.92 -8.43 22.36
N VAL A 146 -16.96 -8.15 21.58
CA VAL A 146 -17.15 -8.54 20.17
C VAL A 146 -15.90 -8.26 19.31
N TRP A 147 -15.41 -7.02 19.33
CA TRP A 147 -14.28 -6.59 18.51
C TRP A 147 -12.92 -7.16 18.96
N LYS A 148 -12.82 -7.60 20.21
CA LYS A 148 -11.56 -8.11 20.78
C LYS A 148 -11.17 -9.44 20.12
N SER A 149 -12.15 -10.25 19.73
CA SER A 149 -11.93 -11.52 19.03
C SER A 149 -11.25 -11.35 17.66
N ILE A 150 -11.44 -10.20 17.00
CA ILE A 150 -10.89 -9.90 15.67
C ILE A 150 -9.83 -8.79 15.72
N SER A 151 -9.30 -8.55 16.92
CA SER A 151 -8.36 -7.46 17.18
C SER A 151 -7.12 -7.54 16.29
N PHE A 152 -6.56 -8.74 16.11
CA PHE A 152 -5.40 -8.96 15.25
C PHE A 152 -5.70 -8.67 13.77
N GLU A 153 -6.80 -9.20 13.24
CA GLU A 153 -7.22 -8.97 11.85
C GLU A 153 -7.40 -7.48 11.55
N GLY A 154 -8.06 -6.76 12.44
CA GLY A 154 -8.28 -5.33 12.26
C GLY A 154 -6.98 -4.52 12.29
N HIS A 155 -6.02 -4.88 13.15
CA HIS A 155 -4.69 -4.26 13.14
C HIS A 155 -3.96 -4.49 11.81
N MET A 156 -4.03 -5.71 11.27
CA MET A 156 -3.38 -6.08 10.01
C MET A 156 -4.01 -5.37 8.82
N ILE A 157 -5.34 -5.40 8.70
CA ILE A 157 -6.07 -4.66 7.65
C ILE A 157 -5.75 -3.17 7.77
N GLY A 158 -5.74 -2.65 8.99
CA GLY A 158 -5.43 -1.26 9.23
C GLY A 158 -4.01 -0.89 8.78
N LEU A 159 -3.03 -1.76 9.02
CA LEU A 159 -1.65 -1.53 8.57
C LEU A 159 -1.56 -1.51 7.04
N VAL A 160 -2.23 -2.44 6.35
CA VAL A 160 -2.26 -2.47 4.89
C VAL A 160 -2.90 -1.21 4.33
N VAL A 161 -4.07 -0.81 4.85
CA VAL A 161 -4.77 0.42 4.42
C VAL A 161 -3.89 1.65 4.65
N ALA A 162 -3.22 1.72 5.80
CA ALA A 162 -2.33 2.84 6.11
C ALA A 162 -1.13 2.94 5.17
N ILE A 163 -0.53 1.79 4.80
CA ILE A 163 0.57 1.75 3.83
C ILE A 163 0.09 2.14 2.44
N LEU A 164 -1.06 1.65 1.98
CA LEU A 164 -1.57 1.96 0.64
C LEU A 164 -1.92 3.44 0.49
N LEU A 165 -2.60 4.02 1.49
CA LEU A 165 -3.01 5.43 1.44
C LEU A 165 -1.87 6.40 1.77
N GLY A 166 -1.02 6.07 2.74
CA GLY A 166 0.11 6.91 3.15
C GLY A 166 1.36 6.74 2.28
N GLY A 167 1.53 5.57 1.66
CA GLY A 167 2.74 5.19 0.92
C GLY A 167 2.86 5.82 -0.46
N ASP A 168 1.75 6.09 -1.16
CA ASP A 168 1.79 6.66 -2.52
C ASP A 168 2.50 8.02 -2.55
N GLY A 169 2.21 8.90 -1.58
CA GLY A 169 2.88 10.20 -1.46
C GLY A 169 4.39 10.08 -1.21
N ILE A 170 4.80 9.11 -0.38
CA ILE A 170 6.22 8.83 -0.10
C ILE A 170 6.90 8.28 -1.35
N TRP A 171 6.26 7.34 -2.06
CA TRP A 171 6.81 6.70 -3.26
C TRP A 171 7.03 7.72 -4.38
N ARG A 172 6.03 8.57 -4.67
CA ARG A 172 6.15 9.64 -5.67
C ARG A 172 7.25 10.65 -5.31
N ALA A 173 7.33 11.05 -4.04
CA ALA A 173 8.37 11.97 -3.58
C ALA A 173 9.76 11.34 -3.69
N ARG A 174 9.93 10.07 -3.29
CA ARG A 174 11.20 9.33 -3.44
C ARG A 174 11.59 9.16 -4.91
N LYS A 175 10.65 8.84 -5.80
CA LYS A 175 10.90 8.74 -7.24
C LYS A 175 11.38 10.08 -7.81
N LYS A 176 10.77 11.20 -7.40
CA LYS A 176 11.21 12.55 -7.82
C LYS A 176 12.62 12.87 -7.29
N ILE A 177 12.91 12.58 -6.03
CA ILE A 177 14.25 12.79 -5.46
C ILE A 177 15.29 11.95 -6.20
N LYS A 178 15.01 10.66 -6.44
CA LYS A 178 15.92 9.76 -7.18
C LYS A 178 16.22 10.29 -8.58
N ALA A 179 15.19 10.74 -9.31
CA ALA A 179 15.34 11.30 -10.64
C ALA A 179 16.14 12.62 -10.68
N LEU A 180 16.09 13.42 -9.61
CA LEU A 180 16.88 14.65 -9.48
C LEU A 180 18.31 14.40 -8.97
N SER A 181 18.52 13.33 -8.20
CA SER A 181 19.82 12.99 -7.61
C SER A 181 20.71 12.12 -8.51
N GLU A 182 20.10 11.35 -9.42
CA GLU A 182 20.87 10.56 -10.38
C GLU A 182 21.53 11.52 -11.38
N PRO A 183 22.87 11.53 -11.49
CA PRO A 183 23.53 12.28 -12.56
C PRO A 183 22.98 11.73 -13.88
N THR A 184 22.46 12.62 -14.73
CA THR A 184 22.01 12.26 -16.07
C THR A 184 23.11 11.44 -16.72
N ALA A 185 22.81 10.20 -17.10
CA ALA A 185 23.78 9.32 -17.73
C ALA A 185 24.44 10.08 -18.89
N GLN A 186 25.77 9.98 -19.02
CA GLN A 186 26.56 10.82 -19.93
C GLN A 186 26.01 10.86 -21.37
N HIS A 187 25.37 9.76 -21.83
CA HIS A 187 24.68 9.71 -23.12
C HIS A 187 23.52 10.70 -23.25
N LYS A 188 22.76 10.97 -22.18
CA LYS A 188 21.66 11.96 -22.17
C LYS A 188 22.18 13.38 -22.12
N ILE A 189 23.31 13.61 -21.46
CA ILE A 189 23.99 14.92 -21.46
C ILE A 189 24.51 15.23 -22.86
N ALA A 190 25.15 14.25 -23.51
CA ALA A 190 25.61 14.37 -24.89
C ALA A 190 24.45 14.60 -25.86
N GLN A 191 23.36 13.83 -25.74
CA GLN A 191 22.17 14.05 -26.56
C GLN A 191 21.55 15.43 -26.33
N LYS A 192 21.46 15.90 -25.10
CA LYS A 192 20.92 17.24 -24.81
C LYS A 192 21.79 18.34 -25.44
N GLY A 193 23.12 18.23 -25.35
CA GLY A 193 24.04 19.15 -26.00
C GLY A 193 23.92 19.15 -27.52
N VAL A 194 23.78 17.96 -28.14
CA VAL A 194 23.54 17.83 -29.58
C VAL A 194 22.18 18.44 -29.96
N TRP A 195 21.12 18.21 -29.18
CA TRP A 195 19.80 18.77 -29.45
C TRP A 195 19.75 20.29 -29.26
N GLU A 196 20.42 20.83 -28.24
CA GLU A 196 20.56 22.28 -28.03
C GLU A 196 21.36 22.92 -29.17
N GLN A 197 22.43 22.27 -29.62
CA GLN A 197 23.21 22.73 -30.78
C GLN A 197 22.36 22.73 -32.05
N VAL A 198 21.65 21.63 -32.35
CA VAL A 198 20.75 21.54 -33.50
C VAL A 198 19.66 22.61 -33.44
N HIS A 199 19.07 22.88 -32.27
CA HIS A 199 18.10 23.96 -32.12
C HIS A 199 18.69 25.33 -32.39
N SER A 200 19.89 25.62 -31.86
CA SER A 200 20.55 26.90 -32.10
C SER A 200 20.93 27.08 -33.58
N GLU A 201 21.38 26.00 -34.24
CA GLU A 201 21.71 26.01 -35.66
C GLU A 201 20.45 26.20 -36.52
N MET A 202 19.32 25.58 -36.16
CA MET A 202 18.04 25.81 -36.84
C MET A 202 17.50 27.23 -36.63
N GLU A 203 17.63 27.79 -35.42
CA GLU A 203 17.21 29.17 -35.13
C GLU A 203 18.10 30.19 -35.85
N GLU A 204 19.40 29.90 -36.01
CA GLU A 204 20.33 30.69 -36.81
C GLU A 204 20.07 30.54 -38.31
N GLU A 205 19.77 29.34 -38.80
CA GLU A 205 19.44 29.08 -40.21
C GLU A 205 18.11 29.72 -40.62
N ASP A 206 17.08 29.65 -39.79
CA ASP A 206 15.80 30.34 -40.01
C ASP A 206 16.00 31.87 -40.04
N ARG A 207 16.89 32.39 -39.19
CA ARG A 207 17.24 33.81 -39.17
C ARG A 207 18.03 34.23 -40.42
N ILE A 208 18.98 33.42 -40.87
CA ILE A 208 19.74 33.66 -42.10
C ILE A 208 18.83 33.57 -43.33
N GLN A 209 17.89 32.62 -43.39
CA GLN A 209 16.92 32.53 -44.47
C GLN A 209 15.96 33.74 -44.50
N ALA A 210 15.55 34.24 -43.32
CA ALA A 210 14.78 35.47 -43.23
C ALA A 210 15.57 36.70 -43.74
N GLU A 211 16.84 36.84 -43.33
CA GLU A 211 17.73 37.93 -43.78
C GLU A 211 18.04 37.84 -45.30
N VAL A 212 18.22 36.64 -45.86
CA VAL A 212 18.41 36.44 -47.32
C VAL A 212 17.13 36.73 -48.11
N SER A 213 15.96 36.43 -47.55
CA SER A 213 14.68 36.76 -48.18
C SER A 213 14.45 38.28 -48.25
N GLU A 214 14.86 39.04 -47.22
CA GLU A 214 14.83 40.51 -47.22
C GLU A 214 15.84 41.11 -48.21
N ILE A 215 17.03 40.51 -48.37
CA ILE A 215 18.03 40.94 -49.37
C ILE A 215 17.57 40.62 -50.80
N SER A 216 16.75 39.58 -51.01
CA SER A 216 16.22 39.22 -52.33
C SER A 216 15.05 40.09 -52.82
N LEU A 217 14.41 40.87 -51.93
CA LEU A 217 13.25 41.69 -52.29
C LEU A 217 13.62 43.02 -52.99
N THR A 218 14.91 43.39 -53.05
CA THR A 218 15.38 44.66 -53.64
C THR A 218 16.37 44.51 -54.80
N GLY A 219 16.20 43.51 -55.68
CA GLY A 219 17.00 43.42 -56.91
C GLY A 219 16.52 42.38 -57.91
N PHE A 220 15.85 42.83 -58.97
CA PHE A 220 15.51 42.05 -60.16
C PHE A 220 16.77 41.57 -60.91
N ALA A 221 16.86 40.28 -61.28
CA ALA A 221 17.16 39.77 -62.64
C ALA A 221 17.58 38.28 -62.65
N ASP A 222 17.14 37.57 -63.71
CA ASP A 222 17.47 36.19 -64.11
C ASP A 222 18.86 35.66 -63.74
N GLN A 223 18.91 34.47 -63.13
CA GLN A 223 20.01 33.51 -63.33
C GLN A 223 19.53 32.05 -63.18
N PRO A 224 20.14 31.11 -63.92
CA PRO A 224 19.60 29.77 -64.13
C PRO A 224 19.81 28.86 -62.92
N LYS A 225 18.89 27.91 -62.73
CA LYS A 225 19.05 26.80 -61.78
C LYS A 225 20.29 25.97 -62.14
N ASP A 226 21.28 26.02 -61.25
CA ASP A 226 22.42 25.10 -61.24
C ASP A 226 22.17 24.07 -60.13
N ASP A 227 21.74 22.86 -60.54
CA ASP A 227 21.50 21.71 -59.66
C ASP A 227 22.83 20.99 -59.31
N SER A 228 23.84 21.72 -58.84
CA SER A 228 25.16 21.16 -58.49
C SER A 228 25.66 21.54 -57.10
N GLN A 229 24.91 21.17 -56.06
CA GLN A 229 25.50 20.91 -54.73
C GLN A 229 24.92 19.65 -54.09
N ALA A 230 25.13 18.50 -54.74
CA ALA A 230 25.17 17.22 -54.05
C ALA A 230 26.59 17.05 -53.47
N GLY A 231 26.72 17.16 -52.15
CA GLY A 231 27.96 16.77 -51.46
C GLY A 231 28.31 17.57 -50.21
N LYS A 232 27.50 17.51 -49.16
CA LYS A 232 28.01 17.74 -47.79
C LYS A 232 28.17 16.39 -47.10
N LYS A 233 29.44 16.08 -46.79
CA LYS A 233 29.87 14.87 -46.10
C LYS A 233 29.20 14.78 -44.72
N ILE A 234 28.54 13.65 -44.47
CA ILE A 234 28.20 13.19 -43.13
C ILE A 234 29.54 13.00 -42.37
N PRO A 235 29.71 13.52 -41.14
CA PRO A 235 30.90 13.25 -40.35
C PRO A 235 31.02 11.75 -40.09
N GLU A 236 32.15 11.17 -40.49
CA GLU A 236 32.50 9.78 -40.20
C GLU A 236 32.62 9.62 -38.68
N LEU A 237 31.81 8.74 -38.08
CA LEU A 237 32.01 8.32 -36.69
C LEU A 237 33.40 7.68 -36.59
N SER A 238 34.29 8.29 -35.82
CA SER A 238 35.50 7.63 -35.37
C SER A 238 35.11 6.42 -34.50
N GLU A 239 35.38 5.20 -34.97
CA GLU A 239 35.37 4.02 -34.11
C GLU A 239 36.34 4.24 -32.95
N TYR A 240 35.82 4.26 -31.73
CA TYR A 240 36.64 4.28 -30.52
C TYR A 240 36.93 2.85 -30.06
N ASP A 241 38.20 2.65 -29.77
CA ASP A 241 38.89 1.42 -29.40
C ASP A 241 38.25 0.70 -28.20
N GLN A 242 37.82 -0.56 -28.41
CA GLN A 242 37.29 -1.45 -27.37
C GLN A 242 38.43 -2.12 -26.59
N THR A 243 39.21 -1.36 -25.83
CA THR A 243 40.08 -1.95 -24.78
C THR A 243 40.19 -1.03 -23.57
N ALA A 244 39.16 -1.05 -22.74
CA ALA A 244 39.31 -0.76 -21.32
C ALA A 244 38.54 -1.86 -20.58
N GLU A 245 39.29 -2.83 -20.05
CA GLU A 245 38.78 -3.85 -19.15
C GLU A 245 38.03 -3.16 -18.01
N ILE A 246 36.72 -3.37 -17.96
CA ILE A 246 35.90 -3.00 -16.80
C ILE A 246 36.09 -4.13 -15.79
N GLU A 247 36.85 -3.89 -14.72
CA GLU A 247 36.75 -4.69 -13.50
C GLU A 247 35.36 -4.44 -12.88
N LEU A 248 34.40 -5.25 -13.29
CA LEU A 248 33.08 -5.32 -12.67
C LEU A 248 33.16 -6.21 -11.44
N ALA A 249 32.84 -5.62 -10.27
CA ALA A 249 32.62 -6.35 -9.03
C ALA A 249 31.54 -7.43 -9.21
N GLU A 250 31.88 -8.65 -8.80
CA GLU A 250 31.18 -9.93 -9.00
C GLU A 250 29.79 -10.10 -8.34
N GLU A 251 29.05 -9.05 -7.97
CA GLU A 251 27.88 -9.22 -7.11
C GLU A 251 26.49 -9.26 -7.79
N GLN A 252 26.40 -9.31 -9.12
CA GLN A 252 25.11 -9.51 -9.81
C GLN A 252 25.24 -10.40 -11.05
N MET A 253 25.47 -11.70 -10.87
CA MET A 253 25.30 -12.71 -11.94
C MET A 253 24.59 -13.96 -11.43
N GLY A 254 23.42 -13.79 -10.79
CA GLY A 254 22.58 -14.92 -10.37
C GLY A 254 21.42 -15.25 -11.31
N GLU A 255 21.01 -14.32 -12.18
CA GLU A 255 19.66 -14.40 -12.79
C GLU A 255 19.61 -13.90 -14.24
N LEU A 256 20.64 -14.21 -15.05
CA LEU A 256 20.63 -13.96 -16.49
C LEU A 256 21.16 -15.14 -17.34
N ASP A 257 21.46 -16.29 -16.71
CA ASP A 257 22.13 -17.43 -17.36
C ASP A 257 21.18 -18.34 -18.17
N GLU A 258 19.87 -18.07 -18.18
CA GLU A 258 18.90 -18.86 -18.98
C GLU A 258 18.53 -18.26 -20.34
N LEU A 259 19.04 -17.07 -20.71
CA LEU A 259 18.74 -16.44 -22.01
C LEU A 259 19.90 -16.44 -23.02
N ALA A 260 20.99 -17.13 -22.72
CA ALA A 260 22.16 -17.19 -23.59
C ALA A 260 22.26 -18.51 -24.36
N LYS A 261 21.91 -18.49 -25.66
CA LYS A 261 22.64 -19.15 -26.76
C LYS A 261 22.01 -18.83 -28.13
N GLY A 262 22.08 -17.57 -28.53
CA GLY A 262 21.92 -17.20 -29.94
C GLY A 262 23.13 -17.65 -30.75
N THR A 263 22.91 -18.35 -31.85
CA THR A 263 23.97 -18.85 -32.74
C THR A 263 24.26 -17.82 -33.85
N MET A 264 25.54 -17.48 -34.03
CA MET A 264 26.01 -16.61 -35.12
C MET A 264 26.23 -17.37 -36.44
N ALA A 265 25.86 -18.66 -36.51
CA ALA A 265 25.98 -19.49 -37.70
C ALA A 265 24.92 -19.06 -38.74
N GLY A 266 25.28 -18.08 -39.57
CA GLY A 266 24.43 -17.51 -40.62
C GLY A 266 24.82 -16.09 -41.00
N LEU A 267 25.55 -15.38 -40.13
CA LEU A 267 25.97 -13.99 -40.34
C LEU A 267 27.37 -13.86 -40.99
N ARG A 268 27.98 -14.96 -41.42
CA ARG A 268 29.31 -14.96 -42.07
C ARG A 268 29.21 -15.54 -43.47
N GLY A 269 29.06 -14.65 -44.45
CA GLY A 269 29.07 -14.89 -45.88
C GLY A 269 28.81 -13.59 -46.64
N PRO A 270 29.15 -13.48 -47.93
CA PRO A 270 28.73 -12.34 -48.74
C PRO A 270 27.20 -12.22 -48.71
N LEU A 271 26.71 -10.98 -48.57
CA LEU A 271 25.29 -10.68 -48.41
C LEU A 271 24.53 -11.04 -49.70
N GLU A 272 23.86 -12.19 -49.72
CA GLU A 272 22.96 -12.54 -50.81
C GLU A 272 21.63 -11.81 -50.63
N ARG A 273 21.15 -11.18 -51.70
CA ARG A 273 19.86 -10.50 -51.70
C ARG A 273 18.76 -11.56 -51.64
N ASP A 274 18.03 -11.60 -50.54
CA ASP A 274 16.82 -12.43 -50.45
C ASP A 274 15.73 -11.84 -51.37
N GLU A 275 15.43 -12.54 -52.46
CA GLU A 275 14.45 -12.09 -53.47
C GLU A 275 13.01 -12.01 -52.92
N ARG A 276 12.78 -12.59 -51.73
CA ARG A 276 11.48 -12.52 -51.03
C ARG A 276 11.24 -11.17 -50.37
N ILE A 277 12.30 -10.40 -50.08
CA ILE A 277 12.20 -9.08 -49.44
C ILE A 277 12.24 -8.00 -50.53
N LYS A 278 11.07 -7.44 -50.86
CA LYS A 278 10.95 -6.33 -51.83
C LYS A 278 10.60 -5.02 -51.14
N ARG A 279 9.97 -5.07 -49.95
CA ARG A 279 9.56 -3.93 -49.14
C ARG A 279 9.88 -4.17 -47.67
N VAL A 280 9.96 -3.08 -46.90
CA VAL A 280 10.24 -3.13 -45.45
C VAL A 280 9.16 -3.90 -44.67
N GLY A 281 7.92 -3.91 -45.17
CA GLY A 281 6.82 -4.69 -44.59
C GLY A 281 7.04 -6.20 -44.64
N ASP A 282 7.66 -6.71 -45.71
CA ASP A 282 7.88 -8.14 -45.95
C ASP A 282 8.79 -8.78 -44.87
N ILE A 283 9.55 -7.96 -44.12
CA ILE A 283 10.41 -8.42 -43.02
C ILE A 283 9.57 -8.87 -41.82
N TYR A 284 8.47 -8.18 -41.53
CA TYR A 284 7.60 -8.51 -40.40
C TYR A 284 6.80 -9.79 -40.68
N ASP A 285 6.38 -9.98 -41.93
CA ASP A 285 5.68 -11.19 -42.37
C ASP A 285 6.57 -12.45 -42.27
N LEU A 286 7.90 -12.29 -42.35
CA LEU A 286 8.89 -13.37 -42.20
C LEU A 286 9.21 -13.73 -40.74
N MET A 287 8.76 -12.93 -39.77
CA MET A 287 9.01 -13.16 -38.34
C MET A 287 7.86 -13.89 -37.63
N ASP A 288 6.69 -13.97 -38.26
CA ASP A 288 5.48 -14.60 -37.69
C ASP A 288 5.30 -16.09 -38.07
N ASP A 289 6.20 -16.66 -38.88
CA ASP A 289 6.33 -18.11 -39.19
C ASP A 289 7.45 -18.77 -38.37
#